data_AF-A0A959KV50-F1
#
_entry.id   AF-A0A959KV50-F1
#
_cell.length_a   1.000
_cell.length_b   1.000
_cell.length_c   1.000
_cell.angle_alpha   90.00
_cell.angle_beta   90.00
_cell.angle_gamma   90.00
#
_symmetry.space_group_name_H-M   'P 1'
#
loop_
_entity.id
_entity.type
_entity.pdbx_description
1 polymer ?
#
loop_
_entity_poly.entity_id
_entity_poly.type
_entity_poly.pdbx_seq_one_letter_code
_entity_poly.pdbx_strand_id
1 'polypeptide(L)'
;PIDLQIYQISKNFYNENGEIATNANPDIQAEFACDIAAGQASVGGLITQVNQLAHNRRGVNLNTGVELGPLQINLGWGLAAEIDTTTTELSFIHRINGLALSRIYNPFPADAVCATTFGPYGRQFSFFRGAFERVQTTDIDPATAGPLTRKYYNSVDLQGKLKSELAGRPLYLFYLGTLGSAKSTASVIPSLSDDSYLFVQYHELDIYYELFENFILTGYFGLENARGGRFTEWDAETQLPREQWARGIGFGFDWTLAENSGLYFRHRWMNFEDKSFALDRYKGREVTIELKTFF
;
A
#
# COMPACT_ATOMS: atom_id res chain seq x y z
N PRO A 1 -22.80 11.58 -5.31
CA PRO A 1 -22.88 10.84 -6.61
C PRO A 1 -22.42 9.40 -6.38
N ILE A 2 -23.01 8.43 -7.07
CA ILE A 2 -22.66 7.01 -6.96
C ILE A 2 -22.01 6.57 -8.27
N ASP A 3 -20.84 5.95 -8.18
CA ASP A 3 -20.10 5.36 -9.28
C ASP A 3 -20.01 3.84 -9.05
N LEU A 4 -20.43 3.05 -10.05
CA LEU A 4 -20.46 1.59 -10.00
C LEU A 4 -19.63 1.05 -11.16
N GLN A 5 -18.58 0.29 -10.83
CA GLN A 5 -17.75 -0.41 -11.80
C GLN A 5 -17.93 -1.92 -11.60
N ILE A 6 -18.33 -2.63 -12.66
CA ILE A 6 -18.33 -4.10 -12.70
C ILE A 6 -17.28 -4.52 -13.72
N TYR A 7 -16.43 -5.47 -13.37
CA TYR A 7 -15.31 -5.85 -14.24
C TYR A 7 -15.00 -7.34 -14.18
N GLN A 8 -14.37 -7.81 -15.26
CA GLN A 8 -13.72 -9.11 -15.34
C GLN A 8 -12.46 -8.97 -16.18
N ILE A 9 -11.31 -9.28 -15.58
CA ILE A 9 -10.02 -9.30 -16.26
C ILE A 9 -9.53 -10.74 -16.30
N SER A 10 -9.34 -11.26 -17.52
CA SER A 10 -8.83 -12.61 -17.76
C SER A 10 -7.46 -12.81 -17.09
N LYS A 11 -7.14 -14.04 -16.66
CA LYS A 11 -5.79 -14.40 -16.21
C LYS A 11 -4.74 -14.24 -17.33
N ASN A 12 -5.17 -14.36 -18.59
CA ASN A 12 -4.31 -14.22 -19.77
C ASN A 12 -4.21 -12.76 -20.25
N PHE A 13 -4.83 -11.81 -19.55
CA PHE A 13 -4.74 -10.41 -19.94
C PHE A 13 -3.38 -9.83 -19.53
N TYR A 14 -2.80 -9.06 -20.45
CA TYR A 14 -1.54 -8.36 -20.25
C TYR A 14 -1.72 -6.85 -20.44
N ASN A 15 -1.01 -6.07 -19.64
CA ASN A 15 -1.05 -4.61 -19.66
C ASN A 15 0.36 -4.07 -19.47
N GLU A 16 0.95 -3.56 -20.54
CA GLU A 16 2.29 -2.95 -20.53
C GLU A 16 2.31 -1.58 -19.84
N ASN A 17 1.17 -0.88 -19.83
CA ASN A 17 1.08 0.50 -19.35
C ASN A 17 0.94 0.62 -17.82
N GLY A 18 0.89 -0.51 -17.10
CA GLY A 18 0.76 -0.55 -15.64
C GLY A 18 -0.61 -0.14 -15.08
N GLU A 19 -1.63 0.04 -15.92
CA GLU A 19 -2.99 0.40 -15.50
C GLU A 19 -3.70 -0.75 -14.77
N ILE A 20 -3.37 -1.99 -15.16
CA ILE A 20 -3.88 -3.22 -14.55
C ILE A 20 -2.68 -4.04 -14.06
N ALA A 21 -2.70 -4.43 -12.79
CA ALA A 21 -1.65 -5.28 -12.23
C ALA A 21 -1.70 -6.69 -12.84
N THR A 22 -0.62 -7.10 -13.51
CA THR A 22 -0.51 -8.35 -14.26
C THR A 22 0.57 -9.30 -13.73
N ASN A 23 0.99 -9.12 -12.47
CA ASN A 23 2.13 -9.84 -11.90
C ASN A 23 1.85 -11.29 -11.48
N ALA A 24 0.60 -11.77 -11.48
CA ALA A 24 0.25 -13.16 -11.20
C ALA A 24 0.15 -14.06 -12.46
N ASN A 25 0.61 -13.58 -13.63
CA ASN A 25 0.52 -14.29 -14.91
C ASN A 25 1.83 -15.06 -15.07
N PRO A 26 1.80 -16.40 -15.05
CA PRO A 26 3.00 -17.21 -15.13
C PRO A 26 3.78 -17.01 -16.43
N ASP A 27 3.10 -16.76 -17.55
CA ASP A 27 3.75 -16.59 -18.84
C ASP A 27 4.60 -15.32 -18.85
N ILE A 28 4.12 -14.24 -18.23
CA ILE A 28 4.88 -12.99 -18.06
C ILE A 28 6.07 -13.21 -17.14
N GLN A 29 5.86 -13.88 -16.00
CA GLN A 29 6.95 -14.11 -15.05
C GLN A 29 8.03 -15.03 -15.63
N ALA A 30 7.66 -15.97 -16.50
CA ALA A 30 8.59 -16.87 -17.18
C ALA A 30 9.53 -16.15 -18.17
N GLU A 31 9.21 -14.93 -18.63
CA GLU A 31 10.09 -14.14 -19.48
C GLU A 31 11.21 -13.44 -18.70
N PHE A 32 11.08 -13.32 -17.39
CA PHE A 32 12.10 -12.70 -16.55
C PHE A 32 13.11 -13.74 -16.03
N ALA A 33 14.39 -13.36 -15.96
CA ALA A 33 15.46 -14.22 -15.45
C ALA A 33 15.46 -14.38 -13.92
N CYS A 34 14.44 -13.88 -13.23
CA CYS A 34 14.29 -13.92 -11.77
C CYS A 34 12.84 -13.82 -11.33
N ASP A 35 12.59 -14.23 -10.09
CA ASP A 35 11.27 -14.32 -9.49
C ASP A 35 10.48 -13.01 -9.51
N ILE A 36 11.18 -11.88 -9.36
CA ILE A 36 10.58 -10.53 -9.40
C ILE A 36 11.49 -9.61 -10.21
N ALA A 37 10.95 -9.10 -11.32
CA ALA A 37 11.64 -8.18 -12.21
C ALA A 37 11.79 -6.79 -11.59
N ALA A 38 12.85 -6.08 -12.01
CA ALA A 38 13.05 -4.70 -11.58
C ALA A 38 11.84 -3.81 -11.96
N GLY A 39 11.35 -3.04 -11.00
CA GLY A 39 10.21 -2.12 -11.21
C GLY A 39 8.83 -2.74 -10.99
N GLN A 40 8.70 -4.07 -10.85
CA GLN A 40 7.44 -4.68 -10.42
C GLN A 40 7.06 -4.16 -9.03
N ALA A 41 5.80 -3.76 -8.86
CA ALA A 41 5.27 -3.24 -7.60
C ALA A 41 4.50 -4.29 -6.77
N SER A 42 4.46 -5.55 -7.23
CA SER A 42 3.80 -6.67 -6.56
C SER A 42 4.15 -8.01 -7.21
N VAL A 43 3.82 -9.10 -6.53
CA VAL A 43 3.86 -10.48 -7.04
C VAL A 43 2.60 -11.22 -6.61
N GLY A 44 2.17 -12.21 -7.40
CA GLY A 44 0.98 -13.01 -7.10
C GLY A 44 -0.27 -12.16 -6.87
N GLY A 45 -1.07 -12.55 -5.87
CA GLY A 45 -2.32 -11.87 -5.51
C GLY A 45 -2.11 -10.56 -4.76
N LEU A 46 -2.07 -9.44 -5.49
CA LEU A 46 -1.91 -8.09 -4.90
C LEU A 46 -3.15 -7.63 -4.11
N ILE A 47 -3.03 -7.20 -2.86
CA ILE A 47 -4.12 -6.47 -2.20
C ILE A 47 -4.26 -5.08 -2.84
N THR A 48 -5.38 -4.85 -3.52
CA THR A 48 -5.63 -3.62 -4.30
C THR A 48 -6.44 -2.60 -3.52
N GLN A 49 -6.29 -1.32 -3.87
CA GLN A 49 -7.28 -0.29 -3.54
C GLN A 49 -8.58 -0.49 -4.33
N VAL A 50 -9.62 0.23 -3.95
CA VAL A 50 -10.83 0.35 -4.76
C VAL A 50 -10.45 0.99 -6.10
N ASN A 51 -11.01 0.49 -7.21
CA ASN A 51 -10.70 0.86 -8.59
C ASN A 51 -9.30 0.48 -9.12
N GLN A 52 -8.39 -0.02 -8.28
CA GLN A 52 -7.15 -0.62 -8.76
C GLN A 52 -7.45 -2.04 -9.26
N LEU A 53 -7.30 -2.24 -10.56
CA LEU A 53 -7.58 -3.53 -11.20
C LEU A 53 -6.34 -4.43 -11.17
N ALA A 54 -6.59 -5.73 -11.01
CA ALA A 54 -5.60 -6.76 -11.23
C ALA A 54 -6.21 -7.83 -12.14
N HIS A 55 -5.39 -8.50 -12.92
CA HIS A 55 -5.84 -9.61 -13.75
C HIS A 55 -6.29 -10.83 -12.94
N ASN A 56 -6.79 -11.85 -13.62
CA ASN A 56 -7.38 -13.03 -12.97
C ASN A 56 -8.44 -12.65 -11.93
N ARG A 57 -9.21 -11.58 -12.16
CA ARG A 57 -10.23 -11.10 -11.23
C ARG A 57 -11.55 -10.81 -11.90
N ARG A 58 -12.63 -11.16 -11.20
CA ARG A 58 -13.97 -10.66 -11.46
C ARG A 58 -14.43 -9.92 -10.21
N GLY A 59 -14.92 -8.69 -10.36
CA GLY A 59 -15.28 -7.89 -9.20
C GLY A 59 -16.23 -6.75 -9.50
N VAL A 60 -16.57 -6.06 -8.41
CA VAL A 60 -17.40 -4.87 -8.36
C VAL A 60 -16.73 -3.83 -7.46
N ASN A 61 -16.73 -2.59 -7.90
CA ASN A 61 -16.33 -1.43 -7.10
C ASN A 61 -17.49 -0.44 -7.04
N LEU A 62 -17.68 0.17 -5.89
CA LEU A 62 -18.66 1.20 -5.62
C LEU A 62 -17.93 2.39 -5.00
N ASN A 63 -18.09 3.57 -5.58
CA ASN A 63 -17.59 4.81 -5.01
C ASN A 63 -18.75 5.77 -4.78
N THR A 64 -18.71 6.46 -3.65
CA THR A 64 -19.66 7.51 -3.32
C THR A 64 -18.97 8.62 -2.55
N GLY A 65 -19.54 9.81 -2.60
CA GLY A 65 -19.02 10.97 -1.90
C GLY A 65 -20.12 11.91 -1.48
N VAL A 66 -19.86 12.62 -0.38
CA VAL A 66 -20.76 13.64 0.19
C VAL A 66 -19.96 14.87 0.59
N GLU A 67 -20.56 16.03 0.36
CA GLU A 67 -20.06 17.32 0.82
C GLU A 67 -21.02 17.86 1.88
N LEU A 68 -20.49 18.10 3.07
CA LEU A 68 -21.21 18.60 4.25
C LEU A 68 -20.56 19.92 4.67
N GLY A 69 -20.89 21.00 3.94
CA GLY A 69 -20.27 22.31 4.14
C GLY A 69 -18.76 22.25 3.87
N PRO A 70 -17.90 22.53 4.87
CA PRO A 70 -16.44 22.50 4.70
C PRO A 70 -15.82 21.10 4.64
N LEU A 71 -16.60 20.06 4.93
CA LEU A 71 -16.17 18.67 4.99
C LEU A 71 -16.55 17.94 3.71
N GLN A 72 -15.59 17.35 3.03
CA GLN A 72 -15.80 16.43 1.92
C GLN A 72 -15.35 15.03 2.33
N ILE A 73 -16.22 14.04 2.17
CA ILE A 73 -15.93 12.64 2.46
C ILE A 73 -16.18 11.82 1.19
N ASN A 74 -15.23 10.96 0.84
CA ASN A 74 -15.38 9.95 -0.21
C ASN A 74 -15.19 8.55 0.38
N LEU A 75 -16.05 7.62 -0.01
CA LEU A 75 -16.01 6.22 0.37
C LEU A 75 -15.94 5.37 -0.90
N GLY A 76 -14.94 4.51 -0.97
CA GLY A 76 -14.83 3.42 -1.93
C GLY A 76 -15.06 2.08 -1.23
N TRP A 77 -15.71 1.16 -1.93
CA TRP A 77 -15.85 -0.24 -1.54
C TRP A 77 -15.60 -1.13 -2.74
N GLY A 78 -14.83 -2.20 -2.58
CA GLY A 78 -14.48 -3.13 -3.64
C GLY A 78 -14.55 -4.59 -3.19
N LEU A 79 -15.10 -5.46 -4.04
CA LEU A 79 -15.10 -6.90 -3.85
C LEU A 79 -14.74 -7.60 -5.16
N ALA A 80 -13.77 -8.50 -5.10
CA ALA A 80 -13.34 -9.30 -6.24
C ALA A 80 -13.06 -10.74 -5.84
N ALA A 81 -13.15 -11.65 -6.80
CA ALA A 81 -12.75 -13.04 -6.65
C ALA A 81 -11.79 -13.40 -7.77
N GLU A 82 -10.87 -14.33 -7.50
CA GLU A 82 -10.07 -14.93 -8.56
C GLU A 82 -10.97 -15.69 -9.54
N ILE A 83 -10.66 -15.60 -10.84
CA ILE A 83 -11.35 -16.41 -11.85
C ILE A 83 -10.88 -17.85 -11.71
N ASP A 84 -9.56 -18.05 -11.73
CA ASP A 84 -8.89 -19.34 -11.54
C ASP A 84 -7.92 -19.27 -10.35
N THR A 85 -7.75 -20.40 -9.67
CA THR A 85 -6.80 -20.49 -8.55
C THR A 85 -5.38 -20.69 -9.10
N THR A 86 -4.60 -19.62 -9.24
CA THR A 86 -3.31 -19.68 -9.98
C THR A 86 -2.05 -19.32 -9.17
N THR A 87 -2.17 -18.66 -8.01
CA THR A 87 -1.01 -18.20 -7.25
C THR A 87 -1.01 -18.70 -5.81
N THR A 88 0.17 -19.07 -5.31
CA THR A 88 0.47 -19.37 -3.90
C THR A 88 1.08 -18.17 -3.17
N GLU A 89 1.19 -17.02 -3.83
CA GLU A 89 1.77 -15.81 -3.28
C GLU A 89 0.72 -14.71 -3.22
N LEU A 90 0.76 -13.92 -2.16
CA LEU A 90 0.05 -12.65 -2.04
C LEU A 90 1.07 -11.54 -1.88
N SER A 91 0.66 -10.31 -2.16
CA SER A 91 1.51 -9.15 -1.87
C SER A 91 0.70 -7.93 -1.47
N PHE A 92 1.35 -7.02 -0.76
CA PHE A 92 0.81 -5.71 -0.41
C PHE A 92 1.92 -4.67 -0.41
N ILE A 93 1.54 -3.40 -0.60
CA ILE A 93 2.48 -2.28 -0.71
C ILE A 93 2.56 -1.56 0.63
N HIS A 94 3.78 -1.30 1.12
CA HIS A 94 3.99 -0.39 2.25
C HIS A 94 3.71 1.04 1.80
N ARG A 95 2.71 1.70 2.40
CA ARG A 95 2.31 3.05 2.01
C ARG A 95 2.88 4.11 2.91
N ILE A 96 2.96 3.82 4.21
CA ILE A 96 3.40 4.80 5.18
C ILE A 96 4.89 5.04 4.99
N ASN A 97 5.72 4.02 5.23
CA ASN A 97 7.18 4.16 5.18
C ASN A 97 7.80 3.71 3.84
N GLY A 98 7.00 3.23 2.89
CA GLY A 98 7.49 2.61 1.65
C GLY A 98 8.39 3.50 0.80
N LEU A 99 8.06 4.79 0.66
CA LEU A 99 8.89 5.73 -0.11
C LEU A 99 10.29 5.92 0.50
N ALA A 100 10.39 5.99 1.82
CA ALA A 100 11.67 6.14 2.49
C ALA A 100 12.49 4.84 2.43
N LEU A 101 11.83 3.70 2.64
CA LEU A 101 12.46 2.39 2.47
C LEU A 101 13.01 2.20 1.06
N SER A 102 12.25 2.61 0.04
CA SER A 102 12.66 2.52 -1.36
C SER A 102 13.77 3.47 -1.76
N ARG A 103 14.32 4.28 -0.84
CA ARG A 103 15.51 5.12 -1.07
C ARG A 103 16.73 4.53 -0.36
N ILE A 104 16.50 3.89 0.79
CA ILE A 104 17.55 3.23 1.56
C ILE A 104 17.95 1.91 0.88
N TYR A 105 16.96 1.12 0.46
CA TYR A 105 17.15 -0.24 -0.04
C TYR A 105 16.98 -0.34 -1.56
N ASN A 106 17.33 0.73 -2.27
CA ASN A 106 17.12 0.79 -3.72
C ASN A 106 18.27 1.51 -4.45
N PRO A 107 19.46 0.90 -4.51
CA PRO A 107 20.55 1.51 -5.22
C PRO A 107 20.37 1.48 -6.75
N PHE A 108 19.27 0.91 -7.30
CA PHE A 108 19.03 0.62 -8.72
C PHE A 108 20.33 0.57 -9.52
N PRO A 109 21.15 -0.50 -9.37
CA PRO A 109 22.32 -0.68 -10.21
C PRO A 109 21.91 -0.49 -11.67
N ALA A 110 22.73 0.19 -12.47
CA ALA A 110 22.39 0.52 -13.86
C ALA A 110 21.96 -0.71 -14.69
N ASP A 111 22.44 -1.89 -14.31
CA ASP A 111 22.19 -3.17 -14.97
C ASP A 111 21.28 -4.12 -14.15
N ALA A 112 20.52 -3.58 -13.18
CA ALA A 112 19.64 -4.39 -12.35
C ALA A 112 18.42 -4.89 -13.14
N VAL A 113 18.39 -6.19 -13.39
CA VAL A 113 17.25 -6.88 -14.03
C VAL A 113 16.20 -7.37 -13.03
N CYS A 114 16.56 -7.49 -11.75
CA CYS A 114 15.70 -8.01 -10.68
C CYS A 114 15.38 -6.95 -9.63
N ALA A 115 14.23 -7.10 -8.99
CA ALA A 115 13.85 -6.25 -7.87
C ALA A 115 14.87 -6.38 -6.72
N THR A 116 15.20 -5.25 -6.10
CA THR A 116 16.07 -5.29 -4.91
C THR A 116 15.30 -5.89 -3.76
N THR A 117 15.71 -7.08 -3.33
CA THR A 117 15.16 -7.76 -2.15
C THR A 117 15.93 -7.30 -0.92
N PHE A 118 15.23 -7.01 0.17
CA PHE A 118 15.82 -6.59 1.44
C PHE A 118 15.06 -7.20 2.63
N GLY A 119 15.58 -6.90 3.83
CA GLY A 119 15.08 -7.44 5.07
C GLY A 119 15.61 -8.85 5.39
N PRO A 120 15.71 -9.22 6.66
CA PRO A 120 16.30 -10.48 7.12
C PRO A 120 15.59 -11.75 6.63
N TYR A 121 14.30 -11.66 6.29
CA TYR A 121 13.51 -12.80 5.81
C TYR A 121 13.32 -12.84 4.29
N GLY A 122 13.98 -11.96 3.53
CA GLY A 122 14.00 -12.01 2.06
C GLY A 122 12.60 -11.87 1.40
N ARG A 123 11.73 -11.06 2.00
CA ARG A 123 10.33 -10.90 1.59
C ARG A 123 9.93 -9.48 1.21
N GLN A 124 10.80 -8.51 1.43
CA GLN A 124 10.57 -7.11 1.14
C GLN A 124 11.29 -6.74 -0.16
N PHE A 125 10.59 -6.05 -1.04
CA PHE A 125 11.07 -5.71 -2.37
C PHE A 125 10.91 -4.22 -2.62
N SER A 126 11.97 -3.60 -3.11
CA SER A 126 11.94 -2.20 -3.50
C SER A 126 11.58 -2.05 -4.98
N PHE A 127 10.76 -1.05 -5.28
CA PHE A 127 10.47 -0.59 -6.64
C PHE A 127 10.56 0.94 -6.69
N PHE A 128 10.29 1.53 -7.85
CA PHE A 128 10.38 2.98 -7.99
C PHE A 128 9.39 3.67 -7.06
N ARG A 129 9.92 4.43 -6.09
CA ARG A 129 9.15 5.20 -5.10
C ARG A 129 8.24 4.36 -4.18
N GLY A 130 8.58 3.10 -3.94
CA GLY A 130 7.85 2.29 -2.97
C GLY A 130 8.52 0.97 -2.63
N ALA A 131 7.96 0.29 -1.63
CA ALA A 131 8.32 -1.07 -1.27
C ALA A 131 7.05 -1.90 -1.12
N PHE A 132 7.11 -3.16 -1.50
CA PHE A 132 6.04 -4.13 -1.26
C PHE A 132 6.60 -5.35 -0.54
N GLU A 133 5.72 -6.10 0.07
CA GLU A 133 6.08 -7.34 0.76
C GLU A 133 5.31 -8.52 0.19
N ARG A 134 6.02 -9.62 -0.02
CA ARG A 134 5.43 -10.91 -0.39
C ARG A 134 4.93 -11.65 0.85
N VAL A 135 3.85 -12.40 0.70
CA VAL A 135 3.32 -13.36 1.67
C VAL A 135 3.12 -14.70 0.97
N GLN A 136 3.81 -15.74 1.44
CA GLN A 136 3.61 -17.10 0.94
C GLN A 136 2.36 -17.72 1.59
N THR A 137 1.48 -18.34 0.79
CA THR A 137 0.36 -19.14 1.29
C THR A 137 0.78 -20.60 1.49
N THR A 138 0.14 -21.27 2.45
CA THR A 138 0.47 -22.64 2.89
C THR A 138 -0.60 -23.66 2.54
N ASP A 139 -1.74 -23.22 2.00
CA ASP A 139 -2.85 -24.06 1.53
C ASP A 139 -2.60 -24.58 0.10
N ILE A 140 -1.56 -25.41 -0.03
CA ILE A 140 -1.09 -25.92 -1.31
C ILE A 140 -1.36 -27.41 -1.48
N ASP A 141 -1.53 -27.83 -2.73
CA ASP A 141 -1.64 -29.23 -3.12
C ASP A 141 -0.29 -29.94 -2.88
N PRO A 142 -0.22 -30.99 -2.05
CA PRO A 142 1.03 -31.70 -1.77
C PRO A 142 1.68 -32.33 -3.01
N ALA A 143 0.92 -32.63 -4.06
CA ALA A 143 1.43 -33.28 -5.27
C ALA A 143 1.96 -32.27 -6.30
N THR A 144 1.33 -31.09 -6.41
CA THR A 144 1.65 -30.10 -7.45
C THR A 144 2.30 -28.82 -6.91
N ALA A 145 2.30 -28.63 -5.59
CA ALA A 145 2.63 -27.37 -4.92
C ALA A 145 1.77 -26.18 -5.38
N GLY A 146 0.66 -26.43 -6.10
CA GLY A 146 -0.26 -25.42 -6.57
C GLY A 146 -1.24 -24.96 -5.49
N PRO A 147 -1.87 -23.80 -5.65
CA PRO A 147 -2.84 -23.29 -4.68
C PRO A 147 -4.15 -24.09 -4.70
N LEU A 148 -4.69 -24.42 -3.53
CA LEU A 148 -5.95 -25.18 -3.42
C LEU A 148 -7.19 -24.28 -3.42
N THR A 149 -7.09 -23.09 -2.84
CA THR A 149 -8.25 -22.27 -2.53
C THR A 149 -8.27 -20.98 -3.35
N ARG A 150 -9.40 -20.74 -4.01
CA ARG A 150 -9.70 -19.45 -4.65
C ARG A 150 -9.69 -18.33 -3.61
N LYS A 151 -8.95 -17.25 -3.88
CA LYS A 151 -8.99 -16.06 -3.03
C LYS A 151 -10.10 -15.08 -3.44
N TYR A 152 -10.67 -14.44 -2.43
CA TYR A 152 -11.56 -13.29 -2.52
C TYR A 152 -10.84 -12.08 -1.94
N TYR A 153 -10.84 -10.98 -2.69
CA TYR A 153 -10.22 -9.72 -2.31
C TYR A 153 -11.29 -8.70 -1.97
N ASN A 154 -11.11 -7.99 -0.88
CA ASN A 154 -12.03 -6.94 -0.46
C ASN A 154 -11.25 -5.71 -0.01
N SER A 155 -11.73 -4.52 -0.40
CA SER A 155 -11.11 -3.25 -0.08
C SER A 155 -12.14 -2.20 0.31
N VAL A 156 -11.76 -1.31 1.22
CA VAL A 156 -12.52 -0.13 1.62
C VAL A 156 -11.56 1.04 1.66
N ASP A 157 -11.88 2.10 0.94
CA ASP A 157 -11.13 3.35 0.93
C ASP A 157 -11.98 4.47 1.51
N LEU A 158 -11.44 5.25 2.44
CA LEU A 158 -12.09 6.41 3.04
C LEU A 158 -11.18 7.61 2.86
N GLN A 159 -11.69 8.68 2.26
CA GLN A 159 -10.97 9.94 2.12
C GLN A 159 -11.77 11.04 2.77
N GLY A 160 -11.10 11.89 3.55
CA GLY A 160 -11.69 13.05 4.19
C GLY A 160 -10.88 14.30 3.88
N LYS A 161 -11.57 15.40 3.58
CA LYS A 161 -10.96 16.73 3.45
C LYS A 161 -11.78 17.71 4.26
N LEU A 162 -11.14 18.46 5.14
CA LEU A 162 -11.79 19.51 5.92
C LEU A 162 -11.06 20.83 5.70
N LYS A 163 -11.83 21.88 5.37
CA LYS A 163 -11.38 23.27 5.43
C LYS A 163 -11.95 23.96 6.67
N SER A 164 -11.10 24.46 7.55
CA SER A 164 -11.51 25.14 8.78
C SER A 164 -10.64 26.37 9.02
N GLU A 165 -10.82 26.99 10.18
CA GLU A 165 -10.02 28.12 10.65
C GLU A 165 -9.67 27.91 12.12
N LEU A 166 -8.44 28.27 12.48
CA LEU A 166 -7.94 28.27 13.85
C LEU A 166 -7.28 29.62 14.13
N ALA A 167 -7.79 30.34 15.15
CA ALA A 167 -7.36 31.70 15.47
C ALA A 167 -7.45 32.69 14.28
N GLY A 168 -8.50 32.57 13.47
CA GLY A 168 -8.73 33.42 12.30
C GLY A 168 -7.79 33.14 11.11
N ARG A 169 -7.08 32.00 11.13
CA ARG A 169 -6.18 31.57 10.06
C ARG A 169 -6.63 30.24 9.46
N PRO A 170 -6.46 30.02 8.14
CA PRO A 170 -6.82 28.76 7.48
C PRO A 170 -6.18 27.52 8.09
N LEU A 171 -6.98 26.47 8.23
CA LEU A 171 -6.58 25.12 8.63
C LEU A 171 -7.17 24.11 7.65
N TYR A 172 -6.32 23.23 7.11
CA TYR A 172 -6.74 22.13 6.25
C TYR A 172 -6.35 20.79 6.87
N LEU A 173 -7.29 19.85 6.90
CA LEU A 173 -7.05 18.46 7.31
C LEU A 173 -7.36 17.54 6.14
N PHE A 174 -6.46 16.61 5.86
CA PHE A 174 -6.66 15.56 4.87
C PHE A 174 -6.47 14.22 5.53
N TYR A 175 -7.40 13.30 5.30
CA TYR A 175 -7.34 11.94 5.81
C TYR A 175 -7.49 10.95 4.66
N LEU A 176 -6.64 9.94 4.62
CA LEU A 176 -6.74 8.80 3.73
C LEU A 176 -6.68 7.52 4.57
N GLY A 177 -7.71 6.69 4.47
CA GLY A 177 -7.79 5.38 5.10
C GLY A 177 -8.03 4.32 4.05
N THR A 178 -7.29 3.20 4.10
CA THR A 178 -7.54 2.03 3.27
C THR A 178 -7.50 0.79 4.13
N LEU A 179 -8.52 -0.06 4.00
CA LEU A 179 -8.52 -1.43 4.50
C LEU A 179 -8.52 -2.39 3.30
N GLY A 180 -7.78 -3.48 3.41
CA GLY A 180 -7.71 -4.51 2.38
C GLY A 180 -7.59 -5.90 2.97
N SER A 181 -8.17 -6.90 2.32
CA SER A 181 -8.01 -8.30 2.74
C SER A 181 -8.05 -9.27 1.56
N ALA A 182 -7.38 -10.41 1.74
CA ALA A 182 -7.55 -11.62 0.93
C ALA A 182 -8.04 -12.75 1.82
N LYS A 183 -9.10 -13.45 1.40
CA LYS A 183 -9.79 -14.49 2.19
C LYS A 183 -10.18 -15.68 1.31
N SER A 184 -10.46 -16.84 1.90
CA SER A 184 -10.99 -18.01 1.17
C SER A 184 -12.49 -17.90 0.90
N THR A 185 -13.18 -16.95 1.54
CA THR A 185 -14.59 -16.67 1.31
C THR A 185 -14.84 -15.18 1.07
N ALA A 186 -15.90 -14.85 0.35
CA ALA A 186 -16.28 -13.46 0.13
C ALA A 186 -16.69 -12.81 1.46
N SER A 187 -16.17 -11.61 1.72
CA SER A 187 -16.56 -10.76 2.85
C SER A 187 -16.90 -9.37 2.36
N VAL A 188 -17.92 -8.75 2.95
CA VAL A 188 -18.33 -7.38 2.62
C VAL A 188 -17.38 -6.35 3.24
N ILE A 189 -16.74 -6.68 4.37
CA ILE A 189 -15.83 -5.76 5.06
C ILE A 189 -14.47 -6.44 5.23
N PRO A 190 -13.35 -5.72 4.99
CA PRO A 190 -12.03 -6.30 5.19
C PRO A 190 -11.82 -6.59 6.66
N SER A 191 -11.39 -7.81 6.98
CA SER A 191 -11.21 -8.26 8.35
C SER A 191 -10.17 -9.36 8.45
N LEU A 192 -9.62 -9.51 9.67
CA LEU A 192 -8.86 -10.68 10.05
C LEU A 192 -9.81 -11.67 10.75
N SER A 193 -10.00 -12.83 10.15
CA SER A 193 -10.79 -13.95 10.67
C SER A 193 -10.18 -15.28 10.21
N ASP A 194 -10.77 -16.41 10.60
CA ASP A 194 -10.22 -17.76 10.35
C ASP A 194 -10.12 -18.14 8.86
N ASP A 195 -10.80 -17.42 7.98
CA ASP A 195 -10.74 -17.57 6.53
C ASP A 195 -9.80 -16.56 5.86
N SER A 196 -9.19 -15.65 6.61
CA SER A 196 -8.26 -14.65 6.07
C SER A 196 -6.87 -15.25 5.79
N TYR A 197 -6.28 -14.82 4.69
CA TYR A 197 -4.86 -14.98 4.39
C TYR A 197 -4.08 -13.76 4.81
N LEU A 198 -4.59 -12.57 4.47
CA LEU A 198 -3.90 -11.32 4.69
C LEU A 198 -4.93 -10.23 4.96
N PHE A 199 -4.65 -9.41 5.96
CA PHE A 199 -5.36 -8.17 6.23
C PHE A 199 -4.34 -7.02 6.31
N VAL A 200 -4.63 -5.91 5.64
CA VAL A 200 -3.80 -4.72 5.66
C VAL A 200 -4.66 -3.48 5.90
N GLN A 201 -4.11 -2.53 6.64
CA GLN A 201 -4.71 -1.22 6.86
C GLN A 201 -3.67 -0.11 6.80
N TYR A 202 -4.08 1.01 6.23
CA TYR A 202 -3.27 2.21 6.08
C TYR A 202 -4.11 3.41 6.49
N HIS A 203 -3.54 4.30 7.30
CA HIS A 203 -4.18 5.53 7.74
C HIS A 203 -3.17 6.67 7.65
N GLU A 204 -3.51 7.72 6.94
CA GLU A 204 -2.69 8.91 6.76
C GLU A 204 -3.52 10.14 7.11
N LEU A 205 -2.96 11.02 7.93
CA LEU A 205 -3.53 12.29 8.32
C LEU A 205 -2.49 13.38 8.06
N ASP A 206 -2.83 14.31 7.17
CA ASP A 206 -2.07 15.53 6.92
C ASP A 206 -2.80 16.74 7.50
N ILE A 207 -2.01 17.66 8.05
CA ILE A 207 -2.47 18.91 8.65
C ILE A 207 -1.67 20.06 8.05
N TYR A 208 -2.37 21.08 7.57
CA TYR A 208 -1.77 22.30 7.05
C TYR A 208 -2.42 23.50 7.74
N TYR A 209 -1.63 24.26 8.50
CA TYR A 209 -2.10 25.42 9.25
C TYR A 209 -1.31 26.66 8.85
N GLU A 210 -1.99 27.70 8.37
CA GLU A 210 -1.35 28.99 8.10
C GLU A 210 -1.05 29.69 9.44
N LEU A 211 0.22 29.83 9.80
CA LEU A 211 0.62 30.47 11.04
C LEU A 211 0.61 32.01 10.89
N PHE A 212 1.14 32.47 9.76
CA PHE A 212 1.09 33.86 9.31
C PHE A 212 1.17 33.88 7.78
N GLU A 213 0.98 35.06 7.18
CA GLU A 213 0.97 35.21 5.73
C GLU A 213 2.22 34.56 5.11
N ASN A 214 2.02 33.71 4.10
CA ASN A 214 3.07 32.99 3.38
C ASN A 214 3.83 31.91 4.18
N PHE A 215 3.38 31.55 5.39
CA PHE A 215 4.01 30.51 6.21
C PHE A 215 3.00 29.49 6.75
N ILE A 216 3.12 28.25 6.29
CA ILE A 216 2.24 27.15 6.63
C ILE A 216 3.02 26.13 7.45
N LEU A 217 2.52 25.78 8.64
CA LEU A 217 2.96 24.61 9.38
C LEU A 217 2.33 23.36 8.79
N THR A 218 3.13 22.30 8.66
CA THR A 218 2.69 21.00 8.15
C THR A 218 2.88 19.91 9.18
N GLY A 219 1.94 18.99 9.27
CA GLY A 219 1.96 17.83 10.15
C GLY A 219 1.52 16.58 9.40
N TYR A 220 2.12 15.44 9.73
CA TYR A 220 1.79 14.14 9.16
C TYR A 220 1.71 13.07 10.25
N PHE A 221 0.68 12.24 10.19
CA PHE A 221 0.60 11.00 10.96
C PHE A 221 0.20 9.86 10.04
N GLY A 222 1.03 8.83 10.00
CA GLY A 222 0.81 7.61 9.24
C GLY A 222 0.81 6.39 10.15
N LEU A 223 -0.15 5.49 9.96
CA LEU A 223 -0.25 4.20 10.63
C LEU A 223 -0.49 3.10 9.60
N GLU A 224 0.28 2.02 9.70
CA GLU A 224 0.17 0.84 8.87
C GLU A 224 0.11 -0.41 9.74
N ASN A 225 -0.74 -1.35 9.37
CA ASN A 225 -0.73 -2.67 9.99
C ASN A 225 -1.02 -3.73 8.93
N ALA A 226 -0.17 -4.75 8.87
CA ALA A 226 -0.32 -5.90 7.99
C ALA A 226 -0.28 -7.17 8.84
N ARG A 227 -1.25 -8.07 8.62
CA ARG A 227 -1.41 -9.29 9.43
C ARG A 227 -1.66 -10.48 8.53
N GLY A 228 -0.84 -11.51 8.70
CA GLY A 228 -1.05 -12.82 8.08
C GLY A 228 -2.13 -13.60 8.81
N GLY A 229 -2.79 -14.51 8.11
CA GLY A 229 -3.74 -15.46 8.66
C GLY A 229 -3.14 -16.85 8.85
N ARG A 230 -3.98 -17.83 9.18
CA ARG A 230 -3.51 -19.20 9.42
C ARG A 230 -3.01 -19.94 8.17
N PHE A 231 -3.37 -19.46 6.99
CA PHE A 231 -3.01 -20.06 5.70
C PHE A 231 -1.80 -19.37 5.06
N THR A 232 -0.97 -18.68 5.85
CA THR A 232 0.27 -18.07 5.40
C THR A 232 1.46 -18.71 6.09
N GLU A 233 2.67 -18.41 5.58
CA GLU A 233 3.91 -18.72 6.28
C GLU A 233 3.89 -18.19 7.72
N TRP A 234 4.38 -19.01 8.64
CA TRP A 234 4.57 -18.66 10.05
C TRP A 234 6.05 -18.59 10.33
N ASP A 235 6.43 -17.73 11.28
CA ASP A 235 7.80 -17.69 11.75
C ASP A 235 8.16 -19.00 12.46
N ALA A 236 9.37 -19.50 12.19
CA ALA A 236 9.81 -20.81 12.67
C ALA A 236 9.96 -20.86 14.20
N GLU A 237 10.27 -19.74 14.85
CA GLU A 237 10.49 -19.67 16.29
C GLU A 237 9.19 -19.38 17.03
N THR A 238 8.45 -18.34 16.62
CA THR A 238 7.22 -17.92 17.31
C THR A 238 6.03 -18.80 16.96
N GLN A 239 6.06 -19.51 15.83
CA GLN A 239 4.92 -20.29 15.29
C GLN A 239 3.67 -19.42 15.14
N LEU A 240 3.85 -18.15 14.81
CA LEU A 240 2.78 -17.19 14.60
C LEU A 240 2.84 -16.63 13.17
N PRO A 241 1.68 -16.31 12.57
CA PRO A 241 1.65 -15.57 11.32
C PRO A 241 2.14 -14.14 11.54
N ARG A 242 2.49 -13.47 10.46
CA ARG A 242 2.92 -12.06 10.41
C ARG A 242 2.03 -11.13 11.23
N GLU A 243 2.63 -10.29 12.07
CA GLU A 243 1.93 -9.21 12.77
C GLU A 243 2.76 -7.92 12.75
N GLN A 244 2.57 -7.13 11.70
CA GLN A 244 3.36 -5.93 11.43
C GLN A 244 2.66 -4.65 11.83
N TRP A 245 3.44 -3.72 12.36
CA TRP A 245 3.02 -2.36 12.67
C TRP A 245 4.06 -1.38 12.18
N ALA A 246 3.63 -0.40 11.38
CA ALA A 246 4.45 0.72 10.98
C ALA A 246 3.78 2.04 11.36
N ARG A 247 4.60 3.04 11.70
CA ARG A 247 4.13 4.41 11.88
C ARG A 247 5.11 5.41 11.28
N GLY A 248 4.55 6.52 10.83
CA GLY A 248 5.27 7.72 10.43
C GLY A 248 4.72 8.92 11.19
N ILE A 249 5.57 9.75 11.76
CA ILE A 249 5.17 11.02 12.36
C ILE A 249 6.04 12.09 11.72
N GLY A 250 5.41 13.10 11.12
CA GLY A 250 6.10 14.18 10.42
C GLY A 250 5.65 15.54 10.91
N PHE A 251 6.57 16.50 10.84
CA PHE A 251 6.28 17.91 10.97
C PHE A 251 7.15 18.69 10.00
N GLY A 252 6.73 19.90 9.66
CA GLY A 252 7.45 20.74 8.75
C GLY A 252 6.84 22.11 8.59
N PHE A 253 7.34 22.84 7.60
CA PHE A 253 6.75 24.09 7.18
C PHE A 253 6.97 24.32 5.68
N ASP A 254 6.08 25.14 5.12
CA ASP A 254 6.16 25.71 3.78
C ASP A 254 6.25 27.21 3.93
N TRP A 255 7.27 27.81 3.32
CA TRP A 255 7.48 29.24 3.34
C TRP A 255 7.60 29.76 1.91
N THR A 256 6.60 30.53 1.49
CA THR A 256 6.66 31.28 0.23
C THR A 256 7.61 32.46 0.42
N LEU A 257 8.79 32.38 -0.19
CA LEU A 257 9.84 33.39 -0.11
C LEU A 257 9.62 34.54 -1.10
N ALA A 258 9.07 34.21 -2.27
CA ALA A 258 8.68 35.12 -3.34
C ALA A 258 7.54 34.51 -4.15
N GLU A 259 6.93 35.27 -5.05
CA GLU A 259 5.80 34.81 -5.89
C GLU A 259 6.09 33.49 -6.63
N ASN A 260 7.33 33.29 -7.07
CA ASN A 260 7.75 32.10 -7.80
C ASN A 260 8.67 31.15 -7.01
N SER A 261 8.90 31.41 -5.71
CA SER A 261 9.90 30.67 -4.92
C SER A 261 9.40 30.28 -3.54
N GLY A 262 9.61 29.02 -3.16
CA GLY A 262 9.23 28.50 -1.85
C GLY A 262 10.30 27.59 -1.23
N LEU A 263 10.43 27.65 0.10
CA LEU A 263 11.25 26.77 0.91
C LEU A 263 10.36 25.78 1.68
N TYR A 264 10.67 24.50 1.56
CA TYR A 264 9.92 23.41 2.16
C TYR A 264 10.84 22.63 3.08
N PHE A 265 10.48 22.55 4.36
CA PHE A 265 11.18 21.74 5.35
C PHE A 265 10.27 20.61 5.82
N ARG A 266 10.80 19.38 5.88
CA ARG A 266 10.13 18.22 6.45
C ARG A 266 11.09 17.46 7.35
N HIS A 267 10.63 17.06 8.53
CA HIS A 267 11.31 16.09 9.36
C HIS A 267 10.32 15.02 9.80
N ARG A 268 10.70 13.76 9.58
CA ARG A 268 9.85 12.61 9.79
C ARG A 268 10.55 11.55 10.63
N TRP A 269 9.84 10.98 11.59
CA TRP A 269 10.21 9.77 12.33
C TRP A 269 9.45 8.58 11.78
N MET A 270 10.16 7.46 11.63
CA MET A 270 9.60 6.22 11.12
C MET A 270 9.92 5.08 12.08
N ASN A 271 8.95 4.21 12.28
CA ASN A 271 9.12 2.96 13.02
C ASN A 271 8.37 1.85 12.30
N PHE A 272 8.93 0.65 12.36
CA PHE A 272 8.32 -0.58 11.88
C PHE A 272 8.78 -1.74 12.74
N GLU A 273 7.86 -2.66 13.02
CA GLU A 273 8.14 -3.91 13.69
C GLU A 273 7.17 -4.99 13.21
N ASP A 274 7.67 -6.21 13.07
CA ASP A 274 6.88 -7.44 13.05
C ASP A 274 7.05 -8.17 14.37
N LYS A 275 5.95 -8.42 15.09
CA LYS A 275 6.01 -9.09 16.39
C LYS A 275 6.28 -10.59 16.27
N SER A 276 5.91 -11.19 15.15
CA SER A 276 6.10 -12.62 14.90
C SER A 276 7.47 -12.90 14.28
N PHE A 277 7.92 -12.00 13.40
CA PHE A 277 9.22 -12.09 12.72
C PHE A 277 10.19 -11.07 13.33
N ALA A 278 10.78 -11.40 14.48
CA ALA A 278 11.45 -10.44 15.37
C ALA A 278 12.62 -9.63 14.74
N LEU A 279 13.23 -10.12 13.66
CA LEU A 279 14.29 -9.40 12.96
C LEU A 279 13.75 -8.30 12.02
N ASP A 280 12.48 -8.40 11.60
CA ASP A 280 11.82 -7.41 10.75
C ASP A 280 11.39 -6.21 11.56
N ARG A 281 12.36 -5.34 11.81
CA ARG A 281 12.15 -4.08 12.53
C ARG A 281 13.14 -3.03 12.08
N TYR A 282 12.69 -1.79 12.03
CA TYR A 282 13.56 -0.65 11.80
C TYR A 282 12.99 0.62 12.44
N LYS A 283 13.89 1.56 12.71
CA LYS A 283 13.54 2.90 13.17
C LYS A 283 14.45 3.90 12.49
N GLY A 284 13.90 5.00 12.03
CA GLY A 284 14.64 5.98 11.24
C GLY A 284 14.11 7.40 11.39
N ARG A 285 14.90 8.34 10.88
CA ARG A 285 14.52 9.74 10.71
C ARG A 285 14.89 10.17 9.30
N GLU A 286 14.03 10.96 8.67
CA GLU A 286 14.29 11.59 7.38
C GLU A 286 14.12 13.11 7.55
N VAL A 287 15.07 13.88 7.02
CA VAL A 287 14.97 15.34 6.91
C VAL A 287 15.09 15.69 5.44
N THR A 288 14.14 16.48 4.95
CA THR A 288 14.14 17.02 3.58
C THR A 288 14.06 18.53 3.64
N ILE A 289 14.94 19.19 2.90
CA ILE A 289 14.91 20.63 2.67
C ILE A 289 14.89 20.83 1.16
N GLU A 290 13.89 21.54 0.67
CA GLU A 290 13.70 21.76 -0.76
C GLU A 290 13.44 23.24 -1.03
N LEU A 291 14.21 23.81 -1.96
CA LEU A 291 13.96 25.13 -2.54
C LEU A 291 13.40 24.92 -3.94
N LYS A 292 12.16 25.35 -4.18
CA LYS A 292 11.53 25.31 -5.50
C LYS A 292 11.41 26.72 -6.04
N THR A 293 11.91 26.94 -7.26
CA THR A 293 11.76 28.19 -8.01
C THR A 293 11.19 27.87 -9.38
N PHE A 294 10.12 28.57 -9.76
CA PHE A 294 9.48 28.47 -11.08
C PHE A 294 9.95 29.62 -11.97
N PHE A 295 10.22 29.31 -13.24
CA PHE A 295 10.74 30.24 -14.25
C PHE A 295 9.70 30.48 -15.35
#